data_AF-A0A2D6XL81-F1
#
_entry.id   AF-A0A2D6XL81-F1
#
_cell.length_a   1.000
_cell.length_b   1.000
_cell.length_c   1.000
_cell.angle_alpha   90.00
_cell.angle_beta   90.00
_cell.angle_gamma   90.00
#
_symmetry.space_group_name_H-M   'P 1'
#
loop_
_entity.id
_entity.type
_entity.pdbx_description
1 polymer ?
#
loop_
_entity_poly.entity_id
_entity_poly.type
_entity_poly.pdbx_seq_one_letter_code
_entity_poly.pdbx_strand_id
1 'polypeptide(L)'
;MLIKLTEVCNNNAVTSRQTFLLREIFINPHQVVMIREDFRLKELNESGMIKEGLSPDHRFSKLTINRGQSGAEIVVVGDPTTIEEILQGSGPQLLRG
;
A
#
# COMPACT_ATOMS: atom_id res chain seq x y z
N MET A 1 -11.93 -13.54 4.17
CA MET A 1 -10.50 -13.85 4.34
C MET A 1 -9.73 -12.53 4.41
N LEU A 2 -8.76 -12.40 5.30
CA LEU A 2 -7.91 -11.20 5.36
C LEU A 2 -6.57 -11.49 4.67
N ILE A 3 -6.02 -10.50 3.98
CA ILE A 3 -4.75 -10.60 3.27
C ILE A 3 -3.69 -9.78 4.01
N LYS A 4 -2.53 -10.37 4.23
CA LYS A 4 -1.38 -9.71 4.85
C LYS A 4 -0.62 -8.88 3.81
N LEU A 5 -0.42 -7.60 4.09
CA LEU A 5 0.40 -6.68 3.28
C LEU A 5 1.38 -5.91 4.17
N THR A 6 2.38 -5.29 3.57
CA THR A 6 3.33 -4.41 4.26
C THR A 6 2.98 -2.97 3.98
N GLU A 7 2.56 -2.23 5.01
CA GLU A 7 2.24 -0.80 4.92
C GLU A 7 3.48 0.07 5.15
N VAL A 8 3.58 1.15 4.39
CA VAL A 8 4.50 2.26 4.64
C VAL A 8 3.77 3.37 5.36
N CYS A 9 4.06 3.55 6.64
CA CYS A 9 3.47 4.61 7.47
C CYS A 9 4.43 5.78 7.60
N ASN A 10 3.92 7.00 7.45
CA ASN A 10 4.64 8.19 7.89
C ASN A 10 4.37 8.40 9.39
N ASN A 11 5.43 8.42 10.20
CA ASN A 11 5.33 8.81 11.59
C ASN A 11 5.18 10.33 11.65
N ASN A 12 3.94 10.82 11.70
CA ASN A 12 3.59 12.24 11.82
C ASN A 12 3.96 12.81 13.21
N ALA A 13 5.17 12.58 13.68
CA ALA A 13 5.72 13.35 14.79
C ALA A 13 5.82 14.81 14.32
N VAL A 14 5.33 15.74 15.16
CA VAL A 14 5.27 17.20 14.91
C VAL A 14 6.65 17.83 14.63
N THR A 15 7.73 17.05 14.76
CA THR A 15 9.10 17.44 14.48
C THR A 15 9.46 17.26 13.00
N SER A 16 10.19 18.21 12.44
CA SER A 16 10.57 18.43 11.02
C SER A 16 11.23 17.28 10.23
N ARG A 17 11.28 16.04 10.73
CA ARG A 17 11.81 14.87 10.01
C ARG A 17 10.73 13.81 9.85
N GLN A 18 10.24 13.67 8.62
CA GLN A 18 9.37 12.56 8.22
C GLN A 18 10.15 11.26 8.40
N THR A 19 9.72 10.43 9.34
CA THR A 19 10.31 9.10 9.56
C THR A 19 9.31 8.08 9.04
N PHE A 20 9.70 7.28 8.06
CA PHE A 20 8.86 6.22 7.56
C PHE A 20 9.09 4.94 8.36
N LEU A 21 8.01 4.20 8.60
CA LEU A 21 8.02 2.91 9.27
C LEU A 21 7.31 1.89 8.39
N LEU A 22 7.84 0.66 8.38
CA LEU A 22 7.17 -0.47 7.76
C LEU A 22 6.45 -1.26 8.84
N ARG A 23 5.17 -1.54 8.63
CA ARG A 23 4.39 -2.43 9.51
C ARG A 23 3.56 -3.41 8.70
N GLU A 24 3.26 -4.54 9.31
CA GLU A 24 2.37 -5.54 8.73
C GLU A 24 0.92 -5.16 9.00
N ILE A 25 0.08 -5.27 7.97
CA ILE A 25 -1.36 -5.02 8.07
C ILE A 25 -2.15 -6.16 7.44
N PHE A 26 -3.40 -6.30 7.87
CA PHE A 26 -4.35 -7.27 7.34
C PHE A 26 -5.54 -6.53 6.75
N ILE A 27 -5.81 -6.71 5.46
CA ILE A 27 -6.86 -5.99 4.74
C ILE A 27 -7.95 -6.97 4.30
N ASN A 28 -9.20 -6.51 4.35
CA ASN A 28 -10.31 -7.15 3.67
C ASN A 28 -10.31 -6.76 2.19
N PRO A 29 -10.02 -7.68 1.24
CA PRO A 29 -9.97 -7.36 -0.18
C PRO A 29 -11.30 -6.80 -0.71
N HIS A 30 -12.43 -7.20 -0.14
CA HIS A 30 -13.76 -6.74 -0.57
C HIS A 30 -14.02 -5.24 -0.28
N GLN A 31 -13.19 -4.59 0.53
CA GLN A 31 -13.33 -3.17 0.87
C GLN A 31 -12.33 -2.28 0.12
N VAL A 32 -11.41 -2.86 -0.67
CA VAL A 32 -10.50 -2.10 -1.52
C VAL A 32 -11.27 -1.67 -2.76
N VAL A 33 -11.40 -0.36 -2.95
CA VAL A 33 -12.16 0.23 -4.07
C VAL A 33 -11.28 0.81 -5.17
N MET A 34 -10.01 1.11 -4.85
CA MET A 34 -9.05 1.65 -5.81
C MET A 34 -7.62 1.26 -5.42
N ILE A 35 -6.82 0.95 -6.44
CA ILE A 35 -5.38 0.75 -6.36
C ILE A 35 -4.74 1.74 -7.31
N ARG A 36 -3.79 2.54 -6.84
CA ARG A 36 -2.99 3.44 -7.67
C ARG A 36 -1.54 3.41 -7.24
N GLU A 37 -0.62 3.69 -8.14
CA GLU A 37 0.78 3.83 -7.77
C GLU A 37 1.03 5.12 -6.96
N ASP A 38 1.97 5.06 -6.01
CA ASP A 38 2.49 6.22 -5.30
C ASP A 38 3.93 6.53 -5.74
N PHE A 39 4.08 7.39 -6.75
CA PHE A 39 5.37 7.81 -7.28
C PHE A 39 6.20 8.62 -6.28
N ARG A 40 5.54 9.36 -5.39
CA ARG A 40 6.25 10.19 -4.40
C ARG A 40 7.02 9.33 -3.41
N LEU A 41 6.41 8.23 -2.96
CA LEU A 41 7.11 7.26 -2.11
C LEU A 41 8.23 6.53 -2.86
N LYS A 42 8.08 6.29 -4.16
CA LYS A 42 9.18 5.77 -4.98
C LYS A 42 10.39 6.70 -4.97
N GLU A 43 10.20 8.00 -5.24
CA GLU A 43 11.27 9.01 -5.19
C GLU A 43 11.92 9.11 -3.80
N LEU A 44 11.12 9.00 -2.74
CA LEU A 44 11.61 8.98 -1.36
C LEU A 44 12.42 7.72 -1.02
N ASN A 45 12.05 6.58 -1.61
CA ASN A 45 12.80 5.34 -1.47
C ASN A 45 14.15 5.40 -2.18
N GLU A 46 14.17 5.91 -3.42
CA GLU A 46 15.38 6.11 -4.23
C GLU A 46 16.38 7.05 -3.55
N SER A 47 15.89 8.03 -2.78
CA SER A 47 16.72 8.92 -1.96
C SER A 47 17.12 8.35 -0.59
N GLY A 48 16.73 7.10 -0.27
CA GLY A 48 17.09 6.41 0.97
C GLY A 48 16.32 6.86 2.21
N MET A 49 15.22 7.60 2.04
CA MET A 49 14.48 8.23 3.14
C MET A 49 13.45 7.32 3.82
N ILE A 50 13.12 6.16 3.25
CA ILE A 50 12.08 5.26 3.79
C ILE A 50 12.63 4.32 4.86
N LYS A 51 13.54 3.41 4.48
CA LYS A 51 14.14 2.45 5.41
C LYS A 51 15.46 1.94 4.84
N GLU A 52 16.48 1.88 5.68
CA GLU A 52 17.75 1.24 5.33
C GLU A 52 17.52 -0.24 4.96
N GLY A 53 18.02 -0.65 3.79
CA GLY A 53 17.91 -2.02 3.28
C GLY A 53 16.63 -2.33 2.49
N LEU A 54 15.73 -1.36 2.27
CA LEU A 54 14.67 -1.52 1.27
C LEU A 54 15.30 -1.32 -0.12
N SER A 55 15.07 -2.25 -1.05
CA SER A 55 15.55 -2.09 -2.44
C SER A 55 15.00 -0.79 -3.04
N PRO A 56 15.82 0.04 -3.71
CA PRO A 56 15.36 1.29 -4.34
C PRO A 56 14.28 1.02 -5.40
N ASP A 57 14.30 -0.15 -6.02
CA ASP A 57 13.38 -0.55 -7.10
C ASP A 57 11.98 -0.94 -6.61
N HIS A 58 11.74 -0.92 -5.29
CA HIS A 58 10.40 -1.19 -4.78
C HIS A 58 9.39 -0.13 -5.26
N ARG A 59 8.28 -0.64 -5.78
CA ARG A 59 7.10 0.17 -6.10
C ARG A 59 6.15 0.19 -4.92
N PHE A 60 5.32 1.23 -4.87
CA PHE A 60 4.37 1.45 -3.80
C PHE A 60 2.98 1.67 -4.38
N SER A 61 1.98 1.06 -3.75
CA SER A 61 0.58 1.18 -4.14
C SER A 61 -0.22 1.84 -3.03
N LYS A 62 -0.96 2.88 -3.38
CA LYS A 62 -1.95 3.49 -2.52
C LYS A 62 -3.29 2.78 -2.71
N LEU A 63 -3.80 2.21 -1.62
CA LEU A 63 -5.08 1.55 -1.56
C LEU A 63 -6.09 2.48 -0.93
N THR A 64 -7.22 2.67 -1.61
CA THR A 64 -8.39 3.33 -1.05
C THR A 64 -9.35 2.28 -0.54
N ILE A 65 -9.63 2.33 0.76
CA ILE A 65 -10.48 1.39 1.47
C ILE A 65 -11.77 2.11 1.85
N ASN A 66 -12.90 1.52 1.49
CA ASN A 66 -14.22 2.01 1.91
C ASN A 66 -14.52 1.54 3.35
N ARG A 67 -14.63 2.49 4.28
CA ARG A 67 -15.06 2.25 5.68
C ARG A 67 -16.45 2.79 5.98
N GLY A 68 -17.32 2.86 4.98
CA GLY A 68 -18.68 3.39 5.12
C GLY A 68 -18.72 4.90 4.89
N GLN A 69 -18.67 5.70 5.97
CA GLN A 69 -18.82 7.16 5.89
C GLN A 69 -17.53 7.91 5.53
N SER A 70 -16.37 7.26 5.61
CA SER A 70 -15.09 7.82 5.19
C SER A 70 -14.25 6.82 4.41
N GLY A 71 -13.56 7.31 3.39
CA GLY A 71 -12.48 6.59 2.74
C GLY A 71 -11.23 6.66 3.60
N ALA A 72 -10.52 5.54 3.73
CA ALA A 72 -9.17 5.55 4.25
C ALA A 72 -8.18 5.23 3.13
N GLU A 73 -7.10 5.98 3.07
CA GLU A 73 -5.99 5.69 2.19
C GLU A 73 -4.84 5.11 3.00
N ILE A 74 -4.22 4.06 2.47
CA ILE A 74 -2.99 3.49 3.00
C ILE A 74 -2.02 3.26 1.85
N VAL A 75 -0.73 3.18 2.13
CA VAL A 75 0.28 2.86 1.13
C VAL A 75 0.92 1.54 1.50
N VAL A 76 0.97 0.62 0.55
CA VAL A 76 1.61 -0.70 0.71
C VAL A 76 2.80 -0.86 -0.24
N VAL A 77 3.74 -1.72 0.13
CA VAL A 77 4.85 -2.13 -0.72
C VAL A 77 4.34 -3.12 -1.78
N GLY A 78 4.62 -2.83 -3.04
CA GLY A 78 4.18 -3.60 -4.21
C GLY A 78 3.64 -2.69 -5.30
N ASP A 79 3.80 -3.10 -6.56
CA ASP A 79 3.18 -2.42 -7.69
C ASP A 79 1.67 -2.70 -7.79
N PRO A 80 0.89 -1.84 -8.47
CA PRO A 80 -0.56 -1.98 -8.52
C PRO A 80 -1.04 -3.32 -9.07
N THR A 81 -0.35 -3.88 -10.08
CA THR A 81 -0.73 -5.14 -10.72
C THR A 81 -0.54 -6.32 -9.78
N THR A 82 0.63 -6.42 -9.15
CA THR A 82 0.90 -7.47 -8.15
C THR A 82 -0.08 -7.39 -6.97
N ILE A 83 -0.37 -6.18 -6.48
CA ILE A 83 -1.34 -6.00 -5.40
C ILE A 83 -2.75 -6.40 -5.86
N GLU A 84 -3.16 -6.04 -7.07
CA GLU A 84 -4.44 -6.47 -7.64
C GLU A 84 -4.55 -8.00 -7.67
N GLU A 85 -3.54 -8.69 -8.21
CA GLU A 85 -3.52 -10.16 -8.30
C GLU A 85 -3.64 -10.83 -6.92
N ILE A 86 -2.93 -10.31 -5.92
CA ILE A 86 -3.02 -10.79 -4.54
C ILE A 86 -4.44 -10.60 -3.98
N LEU A 87 -5.07 -9.45 -4.24
CA LEU A 87 -6.44 -9.17 -3.80
C LEU A 87 -7.47 -10.02 -4.54
N GLN A 88 -7.29 -10.27 -5.84
CA GLN A 88 -8.17 -11.09 -6.69
C GLN A 88 -8.05 -12.58 -6.42
N GLY A 89 -6.84 -13.09 -6.13
CA GLY A 89 -6.58 -14.50 -5.76
C GLY A 89 -7.33 -14.98 -4.52
N SER A 90 -8.08 -14.07 -3.87
CA SER A 90 -8.91 -14.31 -2.69
C SER A 90 -10.40 -14.55 -3.00
N GLY A 91 -10.82 -14.58 -4.27
CA GLY A 91 -12.21 -14.83 -4.67
C GLY A 91 -12.36 -15.38 -6.11
N PRO A 92 -13.53 -15.95 -6.47
CA PRO A 92 -13.76 -16.49 -7.80
C PRO A 92 -13.69 -15.38 -8.85
N GLN A 93 -12.76 -15.53 -9.80
CA GLN A 93 -12.55 -14.62 -10.92
C GLN A 93 -13.77 -14.69 -11.85
N LEU A 94 -14.66 -13.70 -11.77
CA LEU A 94 -15.73 -13.55 -12.76
C LEU A 94 -15.14 -12.90 -14.00
N LEU A 95 -14.86 -13.72 -15.01
CA LEU A 95 -14.60 -13.28 -16.38
C LEU A 95 -15.79 -12.44 -16.85
N ARG A 96 -15.58 -11.14 -17.09
CA ARG A 96 -16.55 -10.30 -17.79
C ARG A 96 -16.27 -10.44 -19.29
N GLY A 97 -17.27 -10.96 -20.01
CA GLY A 97 -17.26 -11.06 -21.47
C GLY A 97 -17.39 -9.72 -22.16
#